data_AF-X1CFX3-F1
#
_entry.id   AF-X1CFX3-F1
#
_cell.length_a   1.000
_cell.length_b   1.000
_cell.length_c   1.000
_cell.angle_alpha   90.00
_cell.angle_beta   90.00
_cell.angle_gamma   90.00
#
_symmetry.space_group_name_H-M   'P 1'
#
loop_
_entity.id
_entity.type
_entity.pdbx_description
1 polymer ?
#
loop_
_entity_poly.entity_id
_entity_poly.type
_entity_poly.pdbx_seq_one_letter_code
_entity_poly.pdbx_strand_id
1 'polypeptide(L)'
;ASTIIEEVTIPETTTINMLLSIIKNKGYSYDPEFEPSFWLIDKKDSEEVELNLTLKEQDIRNYETLFVTSLTKNGEEIDLYIRLILKG
;
A
#
# COMPACT_ATOMS: atom_id res chain seq x y z
N ALA A 1 9.09 -8.80 -12.65
CA ALA A 1 8.69 -7.60 -11.90
C ALA A 1 9.92 -6.91 -11.34
N SER A 2 9.92 -5.59 -11.33
CA SER A 2 10.92 -4.79 -10.61
C SER A 2 10.44 -4.55 -9.18
N THR A 3 11.32 -4.62 -8.19
CA THR A 3 10.96 -4.35 -6.79
C THR A 3 11.21 -2.88 -6.45
N ILE A 4 10.23 -2.22 -5.84
CA ILE A 4 10.36 -0.85 -5.35
C ILE A 4 9.96 -0.79 -3.88
N ILE A 5 10.74 -0.02 -3.10
CA ILE A 5 10.43 0.30 -1.70
C ILE A 5 10.15 1.80 -1.63
N GLU A 6 8.97 2.18 -1.15
CA GLU A 6 8.54 3.56 -0.94
C GLU A 6 8.32 3.82 0.54
N GLU A 7 8.86 4.92 1.05
CA GLU A 7 8.45 5.45 2.35
C GLU A 7 7.30 6.45 2.14
N VAL A 8 6.22 6.27 2.90
CA VAL A 8 5.04 7.14 2.84
C VAL A 8 4.71 7.66 4.22
N THR A 9 4.83 8.98 4.39
CA THR A 9 4.39 9.67 5.61
C THR A 9 2.93 10.07 5.48
N ILE A 10 2.07 9.57 6.37
CA ILE A 10 0.61 9.67 6.23
C ILE A 10 -0.10 9.67 7.59
N PRO A 11 -1.25 10.35 7.75
CA PRO A 11 -2.04 10.26 8.99
C PRO A 11 -2.58 8.85 9.23
N GLU A 12 -2.63 8.39 10.49
CA GLU A 12 -3.20 7.08 10.85
C GLU A 12 -4.70 6.95 10.52
N THR A 13 -5.39 8.07 10.37
CA THR A 13 -6.81 8.15 9.99
C THR A 13 -7.04 8.03 8.48
N THR A 14 -5.99 7.80 7.69
CA THR A 14 -6.12 7.65 6.24
C THR A 14 -6.59 6.25 5.88
N THR A 15 -7.55 6.13 4.96
CA THR A 15 -7.98 4.83 4.43
C THR A 15 -6.97 4.26 3.45
N ILE A 16 -6.97 2.94 3.28
CA ILE A 16 -6.12 2.27 2.29
C ILE A 16 -6.47 2.74 0.87
N ASN A 17 -7.73 3.04 0.55
CA ASN A 17 -8.12 3.61 -0.73
C ASN A 17 -7.52 5.02 -0.99
N MET A 18 -7.41 5.84 0.07
CA MET A 18 -6.69 7.11 -0.02
C MET A 18 -5.19 6.89 -0.21
N LEU A 19 -4.59 5.89 0.45
CA LEU A 19 -3.20 5.49 0.21
C LEU A 19 -3.00 5.05 -1.25
N LEU A 20 -3.90 4.25 -1.82
CA LEU A 20 -3.87 3.88 -3.23
C LEU A 20 -3.89 5.12 -4.13
N SER A 21 -4.72 6.11 -3.83
CA SER A 21 -4.75 7.38 -4.57
C SER A 21 -3.42 8.14 -4.50
N ILE A 22 -2.75 8.13 -3.34
CA ILE A 22 -1.40 8.71 -3.18
C ILE A 22 -0.37 7.96 -4.03
N ILE A 23 -0.43 6.63 -4.05
CA ILE A 23 0.44 5.79 -4.88
C ILE A 23 0.21 6.07 -6.36
N LYS A 24 -1.04 6.19 -6.82
CA LYS A 24 -1.35 6.57 -8.22
C LYS A 24 -0.74 7.93 -8.58
N ASN A 25 -0.79 8.91 -7.68
CA ASN A 25 -0.17 10.22 -7.88
C ASN A 25 1.38 10.17 -7.95
N LYS A 26 2.02 9.10 -7.47
CA LYS A 26 3.46 8.84 -7.63
C LYS A 26 3.82 8.15 -8.97
N GLY A 27 2.87 8.04 -9.90
CA GLY A 27 3.08 7.49 -11.23
C GLY A 27 2.90 5.98 -11.35
N TYR A 28 2.28 5.35 -10.35
CA TYR A 28 1.87 3.95 -10.41
C TYR A 28 0.48 3.83 -11.04
N SER A 29 0.24 2.74 -11.76
CA SER A 29 -1.05 2.42 -12.38
C SER A 29 -1.39 0.94 -12.17
N TYR A 30 -2.62 0.55 -12.49
CA TYR A 30 -3.04 -0.85 -12.54
C TYR A 30 -4.11 -1.00 -13.63
N ASP A 31 -4.29 -2.23 -14.11
CA ASP A 31 -5.38 -2.57 -15.03
C ASP A 31 -6.71 -2.56 -14.25
N PRO A 32 -7.75 -1.82 -14.67
CA PRO A 32 -9.05 -1.83 -14.00
C PRO A 32 -9.69 -3.21 -13.82
N GLU A 33 -9.34 -4.20 -14.65
CA GLU A 33 -9.80 -5.59 -14.51
C GLU A 33 -9.08 -6.34 -13.37
N PHE A 34 -7.94 -5.82 -12.91
CA PHE A 34 -7.09 -6.39 -11.86
C PHE A 34 -6.81 -5.34 -10.78
N GLU A 35 -7.79 -5.14 -9.88
CA GLU A 35 -7.63 -4.22 -8.76
C GLU A 35 -6.44 -4.61 -7.85
N PRO A 36 -5.72 -3.62 -7.29
CA PRO A 36 -4.59 -3.87 -6.40
C PRO A 36 -5.08 -4.30 -5.02
N SER A 37 -4.48 -5.37 -4.49
CA SER A 37 -4.63 -5.79 -3.09
C SER A 37 -3.45 -5.31 -2.27
N PHE A 38 -3.70 -5.02 -0.99
CA PHE A 38 -2.69 -4.58 -0.04
C PHE A 38 -2.55 -5.65 1.04
N TRP A 39 -1.31 -5.98 1.39
CA TRP A 39 -0.98 -7.04 2.34
C TRP A 39 -0.02 -6.50 3.39
N LEU A 40 -0.39 -6.61 4.66
CA LEU A 40 0.50 -6.33 5.78
C LEU A 40 1.45 -7.51 5.99
N ILE A 41 2.74 -7.30 5.75
CA ILE A 41 3.74 -8.38 5.69
C ILE A 41 4.64 -8.48 6.93
N ASP A 42 4.58 -7.52 7.84
CA ASP A 42 5.38 -7.54 9.09
C ASP A 42 4.81 -8.50 10.15
N LYS A 43 3.59 -9.03 9.93
CA LYS A 43 2.98 -10.05 10.78
C LYS A 43 3.55 -11.43 10.46
N LYS A 44 3.44 -12.36 11.43
CA LYS A 44 3.89 -13.76 11.26
C LYS A 44 3.24 -14.41 10.03
N ASP A 45 1.95 -14.15 9.86
CA ASP A 45 1.18 -14.50 8.68
C ASP A 45 0.78 -13.19 8.00
N SER A 46 1.01 -13.09 6.69
CA SER A 46 0.63 -11.89 5.94
C SER A 46 -0.90 -11.76 5.89
N GLU A 47 -1.40 -10.57 6.18
CA GLU A 47 -2.84 -10.30 6.22
C GLU A 47 -3.23 -9.32 5.13
N GLU A 48 -4.28 -9.62 4.36
CA GLU A 48 -4.87 -8.65 3.42
C GLU A 48 -5.58 -7.54 4.20
N VAL A 49 -5.41 -6.29 3.76
CA VAL A 49 -6.01 -5.11 4.39
C VAL A 49 -7.19 -4.58 3.56
N GLU A 50 -8.25 -4.20 4.24
CA GLU A 50 -9.48 -3.69 3.64
C GLU A 50 -9.31 -2.26 3.13
N LEU A 51 -9.72 -2.02 1.87
CA LEU A 51 -9.54 -0.72 1.21
C LEU A 51 -10.29 0.44 1.90
N ASN A 52 -11.43 0.14 2.53
CA ASN A 52 -12.33 1.14 3.10
C ASN A 52 -12.00 1.50 4.56
N LEU A 53 -11.16 0.72 5.23
CA LEU A 53 -10.77 0.97 6.61
C LEU A 53 -9.52 1.86 6.66
N THR A 54 -9.43 2.65 7.73
CA THR A 54 -8.26 3.44 8.06
C THR A 54 -7.09 2.57 8.51
N LEU A 55 -5.85 3.09 8.43
CA LEU A 55 -4.67 2.41 8.96
C LEU A 55 -4.86 2.06 10.44
N LYS A 56 -5.44 2.99 11.21
CA LYS A 56 -5.76 2.79 12.62
C LYS A 56 -6.80 1.70 12.87
N GLU A 57 -7.90 1.67 12.11
CA GLU A 57 -8.96 0.65 12.27
C GLU A 57 -8.45 -0.77 12.01
N GLN A 58 -7.37 -0.89 11.22
CA GLN A 58 -6.74 -2.17 10.89
C GLN A 58 -5.58 -2.55 11.82
N ASP A 59 -5.39 -1.81 12.92
CA ASP A 59 -4.24 -1.95 13.84
C ASP A 59 -2.88 -1.90 13.12
N ILE A 60 -2.79 -1.13 12.02
CA ILE A 60 -1.52 -0.92 11.31
C ILE A 60 -0.69 0.09 12.10
N ARG A 61 0.55 -0.28 12.41
CA ARG A 61 1.44 0.46 13.30
C ARG A 61 2.48 1.26 12.54
N ASN A 62 3.07 2.21 13.24
CA ASN A 62 4.15 3.02 12.69
C ASN A 62 5.33 2.14 12.30
N TYR A 63 5.89 2.39 11.13
CA TYR A 63 6.93 1.58 10.51
C TYR A 63 6.47 0.14 10.21
N GLU A 64 5.21 -0.11 9.90
CA GLU A 64 4.82 -1.35 9.23
C GLU A 64 4.84 -1.18 7.71
N THR A 65 4.84 -2.31 7.01
CA THR A 65 5.08 -2.42 5.58
C THR A 65 3.90 -3.09 4.90
N LEU A 66 3.34 -2.40 3.92
CA LEU A 66 2.33 -2.97 3.03
C LEU A 66 2.99 -3.42 1.74
N PHE A 67 2.74 -4.66 1.32
CA PHE A 67 3.00 -5.13 -0.03
C PHE A 67 1.77 -4.88 -0.89
N VAL A 68 1.96 -4.35 -2.11
CA VAL A 68 0.86 -4.05 -3.03
C VAL A 68 1.04 -4.83 -4.32
N THR A 69 -0.01 -5.55 -4.71
CA THR A 69 -0.03 -6.38 -5.91
C THR A 69 -0.62 -5.64 -7.11
N SER A 70 -0.43 -6.21 -8.31
CA SER A 70 -1.10 -5.77 -9.54
C SER A 70 -0.77 -4.33 -9.97
N LEU A 71 0.36 -3.78 -9.52
CA LEU A 71 0.82 -2.45 -9.91
C LEU A 71 1.76 -2.50 -11.11
N THR A 72 1.68 -1.45 -11.91
CA THR A 72 2.58 -1.16 -13.02
C THR A 72 3.19 0.24 -12.86
N LYS A 73 4.42 0.41 -13.34
CA LYS A 73 5.09 1.71 -13.45
C LYS A 73 5.94 1.72 -14.70
N ASN A 74 5.80 2.76 -15.53
CA ASN A 74 6.47 2.85 -16.83
C ASN A 74 6.21 1.63 -17.76
N GLY A 75 5.04 1.01 -17.65
CA GLY A 75 4.65 -0.16 -18.46
C GLY A 75 5.19 -1.51 -17.97
N GLU A 76 5.86 -1.55 -16.82
CA GLU A 76 6.38 -2.79 -16.21
C GLU A 76 5.63 -3.13 -14.93
N GLU A 77 5.45 -4.43 -14.66
CA GLU A 77 4.91 -4.93 -13.40
C GLU A 77 5.89 -4.69 -12.24
N ILE A 78 5.35 -4.24 -11.11
CA ILE A 78 6.11 -3.83 -9.94
C ILE A 78 5.66 -4.59 -8.70
N ASP A 79 6.65 -5.09 -7.95
CA ASP A 79 6.48 -5.51 -6.56
C ASP A 79 6.70 -4.28 -5.67
N LEU A 80 5.62 -3.66 -5.19
CA LEU A 80 5.70 -2.44 -4.38
C LEU A 80 5.61 -2.75 -2.89
N TYR A 81 6.60 -2.30 -2.14
CA TYR A 81 6.61 -2.32 -0.68
C TYR A 81 6.51 -0.89 -0.15
N ILE A 82 5.52 -0.62 0.69
CA ILE A 82 5.25 0.71 1.25
C ILE A 82 5.55 0.67 2.75
N ARG A 83 6.64 1.31 3.17
CA ARG A 83 6.94 1.54 4.59
C ARG A 83 6.15 2.76 5.08
N LEU A 84 5.28 2.54 6.06
CA LEU A 84 4.39 3.58 6.58
C LEU A 84 5.06 4.35 7.72
N ILE A 85 5.08 5.67 7.61
CA ILE A 85 5.48 6.59 8.68
C ILE A 85 4.23 7.33 9.14
N LEU A 86 3.62 6.86 10.24
CA LEU A 86 2.34 7.35 10.71
C LEU A 86 2.49 8.65 11.50
N LYS A 87 1.62 9.62 11.17
CA LYS A 87 1.41 10.84 11.96
C LYS A 87 0.12 10.66 12.77
N GLY A 88 0.23 10.78 14.09
CA GLY A 88 -0.90 10.84 15.01
C GLY A 88 -1.66 12.16 14.96
#